data_AF-A0A1Y4J1L9-F1
#
_entry.id   AF-A0A1Y4J1L9-F1
#
_cell.length_a   1.000
_cell.length_b   1.000
_cell.length_c   1.000
_cell.angle_alpha   90.00
_cell.angle_beta   90.00
_cell.angle_gamma   90.00
#
_symmetry.space_group_name_H-M   'P 1'
#
loop_
_entity.id
_entity.type
_entity.pdbx_description
1 polymer ?
#
loop_
_entity_poly.entity_id
_entity_poly.type
_entity_poly.pdbx_seq_one_letter_code
_entity_poly.pdbx_strand_id
1 'polypeptide(L)'
;MATKTFEELKQLAIQIRDEKTNKQNTATRIGTQMLEHLEKLEQDYYDKTTINNRTSEYNVSINHPTSGISGGNKYDLTSAIGQVPAELRTAGLTVSF
;
A
#
# COMPACT_ATOMS: atom_id res chain seq x y z
N MET A 1 -34.93 -9.17 36.64
CA MET A 1 -34.22 -10.06 35.69
C MET A 1 -35.21 -11.12 35.25
N ALA A 2 -35.47 -11.26 33.95
CA ALA A 2 -36.33 -12.33 33.45
C ALA A 2 -35.53 -13.64 33.41
N THR A 3 -36.00 -14.66 34.12
CA THR A 3 -35.37 -15.98 34.16
C THR A 3 -35.83 -16.77 32.93
N LYS A 4 -34.89 -17.23 32.11
CA LYS A 4 -35.20 -18.10 30.97
C LYS A 4 -35.71 -19.45 31.48
N THR A 5 -36.71 -20.00 30.80
CA THR A 5 -37.24 -21.33 31.06
C THR A 5 -36.28 -22.41 30.58
N PHE A 6 -36.40 -23.62 31.12
CA PHE A 6 -35.54 -24.76 30.77
C PHE A 6 -35.60 -25.14 29.28
N GLU A 7 -36.77 -25.02 28.66
CA GLU A 7 -36.93 -25.31 27.23
C GLU A 7 -36.30 -24.24 26.34
N GLU A 8 -36.32 -22.97 26.75
CA GLU A 8 -35.57 -21.92 26.05
C GLU A 8 -34.06 -22.16 26.12
N LEU A 9 -33.56 -22.68 27.24
CA LEU A 9 -32.15 -23.06 27.38
C LEU A 9 -31.78 -24.24 26.48
N LYS A 10 -32.65 -25.23 26.33
CA LYS A 10 -32.44 -26.34 25.37
C LYS A 10 -32.41 -25.87 23.92
N GLN A 11 -33.35 -25.01 23.54
CA GLN A 11 -33.41 -24.46 22.18
C GLN A 11 -32.17 -23.61 21.88
N LEU A 12 -31.72 -22.81 22.85
CA LEU A 12 -30.45 -22.08 22.75
C LEU A 12 -29.25 -23.03 22.57
N ALA A 13 -29.17 -24.12 23.34
CA ALA A 13 -28.07 -25.07 23.21
C ALA A 13 -28.07 -25.78 21.84
N ILE A 14 -29.25 -26.12 21.31
CA ILE A 14 -29.41 -26.69 19.96
C ILE A 14 -29.01 -25.65 18.90
N GLN A 15 -29.46 -24.41 19.04
CA GLN A 15 -29.10 -23.32 18.14
C GLN A 15 -27.60 -23.05 18.14
N ILE A 16 -26.93 -23.09 19.31
CA ILE A 16 -25.48 -22.94 19.44
C ILE A 16 -24.74 -24.13 18.77
N ARG A 17 -25.26 -25.36 18.93
CA ARG A 17 -24.71 -26.55 18.26
C ARG A 17 -24.85 -26.47 16.74
N ASP A 18 -25.99 -25.97 16.27
CA ASP A 18 -26.39 -26.00 14.87
C ASP A 18 -26.22 -24.64 14.16
N GLU A 19 -25.59 -23.64 14.78
CA GLU A 19 -25.41 -22.30 14.21
C GLU A 19 -24.45 -22.36 13.00
N LYS A 20 -25.04 -22.45 11.81
CA LYS A 20 -24.35 -22.63 10.52
C LYS A 20 -23.79 -21.34 9.91
N THR A 21 -23.89 -20.20 10.59
CA THR A 21 -23.61 -18.88 9.97
C THR A 21 -22.13 -18.59 9.76
N ASN A 22 -21.22 -19.41 10.29
CA ASN A 22 -19.86 -19.52 9.74
C ASN A 22 -19.23 -20.87 10.13
N LYS A 23 -19.54 -21.93 9.37
CA LYS A 23 -19.07 -23.32 9.61
C LYS A 23 -17.55 -23.52 9.44
N GLN A 24 -16.80 -22.49 9.06
CA GLN A 24 -15.35 -22.55 9.20
C GLN A 24 -15.04 -22.58 10.70
N ASN A 25 -14.34 -23.62 11.17
CA ASN A 25 -13.73 -23.53 12.50
C ASN A 25 -12.85 -22.26 12.54
N THR A 26 -12.68 -21.67 13.72
CA THR A 26 -11.94 -20.40 13.85
C THR A 26 -10.57 -20.47 13.16
N ALA A 27 -9.90 -21.62 13.19
CA ALA A 27 -8.61 -21.81 12.53
C ALA A 27 -8.71 -21.71 11.00
N THR A 28 -9.74 -22.28 10.36
CA THR A 28 -9.93 -22.19 8.91
C THR A 28 -10.28 -20.76 8.50
N ARG A 29 -11.13 -20.06 9.26
CA ARG A 29 -11.47 -18.64 8.95
C ARG A 29 -10.23 -17.75 9.04
N ILE A 30 -9.46 -17.88 10.12
CA ILE A 30 -8.23 -17.13 10.32
C ILE A 30 -7.19 -17.50 9.26
N GLY A 31 -7.06 -18.79 8.93
CA GLY A 31 -6.16 -19.26 7.87
C GLY A 31 -6.47 -18.64 6.51
N THR A 32 -7.75 -18.60 6.11
CA THR A 32 -8.17 -17.94 4.86
C THR A 32 -7.85 -16.45 4.87
N GLN A 33 -8.17 -15.73 5.95
CA GLN A 33 -7.88 -14.29 6.04
C GLN A 33 -6.38 -13.99 6.04
N MET A 34 -5.57 -14.82 6.70
CA MET A 34 -4.12 -14.69 6.66
C MET A 34 -3.56 -14.92 5.26
N LEU A 35 -4.05 -15.93 4.54
CA LEU A 35 -3.64 -16.20 3.16
C LEU A 35 -3.95 -15.00 2.24
N GLU A 36 -5.19 -14.49 2.30
CA GLU A 36 -5.61 -13.31 1.53
C GLU A 36 -4.77 -12.07 1.86
N HIS A 37 -4.39 -11.88 3.12
CA HIS A 37 -3.52 -10.78 3.52
C HIS A 37 -2.09 -10.96 3.01
N LEU A 38 -1.54 -12.18 3.03
CA LEU A 38 -0.21 -12.47 2.49
C LEU A 38 -0.15 -12.24 0.98
N GLU A 39 -1.16 -12.71 0.24
CA GLU A 39 -1.27 -12.48 -1.20
C GLU A 39 -1.37 -10.99 -1.54
N LYS A 40 -2.13 -10.20 -0.75
CA LYS A 40 -2.17 -8.73 -0.91
C LYS A 40 -0.84 -8.07 -0.61
N LEU A 41 -0.14 -8.50 0.44
CA LEU A 41 1.20 -7.95 0.76
C LEU A 41 2.22 -8.27 -0.34
N GLU A 42 2.16 -9.46 -0.90
CA GLU A 42 2.99 -9.86 -2.05
C GLU A 42 2.66 -9.01 -3.29
N GLN A 43 1.38 -8.85 -3.61
CA GLN A 43 0.94 -8.02 -4.72
C GLN A 43 1.34 -6.55 -4.54
N ASP A 44 1.13 -5.96 -3.36
CA ASP A 44 1.51 -4.58 -3.04
C ASP A 44 3.03 -4.36 -3.18
N TYR A 45 3.83 -5.36 -2.85
CA TYR A 45 5.28 -5.33 -3.06
C TYR A 45 5.64 -5.34 -4.55
N TYR A 46 5.03 -6.23 -5.34
CA TYR A 46 5.23 -6.26 -6.78
C TYR A 46 4.75 -4.97 -7.46
N ASP A 47 3.61 -4.42 -7.07
CA ASP A 47 3.09 -3.17 -7.62
C ASP A 47 4.00 -1.99 -7.27
N LYS A 48 4.46 -1.86 -6.02
CA LYS A 48 5.42 -0.80 -5.65
C LYS A 48 6.74 -0.92 -6.39
N THR A 49 7.28 -2.13 -6.54
CA THR A 49 8.56 -2.34 -7.24
C THR A 49 8.43 -2.17 -8.76
N THR A 50 7.29 -2.54 -9.34
CA THR A 50 7.06 -2.46 -10.79
C THR A 50 6.55 -1.08 -11.23
N ILE A 51 5.72 -0.40 -10.43
CA ILE A 51 5.19 0.94 -10.72
C ILE A 51 6.24 2.02 -10.44
N ASN A 52 7.07 1.91 -9.39
CA ASN A 52 8.20 2.83 -9.19
C ASN A 52 9.23 2.78 -10.34
N ASN A 53 9.28 1.68 -11.08
CA ASN A 53 10.14 1.53 -12.27
C ASN A 53 9.58 2.19 -13.53
N ARG A 54 8.37 2.79 -13.51
CA ARG A 54 7.77 3.43 -14.71
C ARG A 54 8.15 4.88 -14.93
N THR A 55 9.01 5.45 -14.07
CA THR A 55 9.62 6.80 -14.09
C THR A 55 9.08 7.77 -13.02
N SER A 56 9.95 8.18 -12.10
CA SER A 56 9.73 9.35 -11.23
C SER A 56 10.18 10.61 -11.99
N GLU A 57 9.49 11.74 -11.82
CA GLU A 57 9.91 13.01 -12.42
C GLU A 57 10.54 13.93 -11.38
N TYR A 58 11.71 14.50 -11.69
CA TYR A 58 12.36 15.55 -10.90
C TYR A 58 12.44 16.84 -11.71
N ASN A 59 11.63 17.83 -11.34
CA ASN A 59 11.63 19.14 -11.98
C ASN A 59 12.67 20.07 -11.34
N VAL A 60 13.76 20.35 -12.03
CA VAL A 60 14.88 21.14 -11.50
C VAL A 60 14.48 22.60 -11.29
N SER A 61 13.70 23.18 -12.19
CA SER A 61 13.30 24.59 -12.17
C SER A 61 12.39 24.93 -10.99
N ILE A 62 11.60 23.97 -10.52
CA ILE A 62 10.76 24.10 -9.32
C ILE A 62 11.60 23.93 -8.05
N ASN A 63 12.46 22.92 -8.00
CA ASN A 63 13.23 22.58 -6.79
C ASN A 63 14.44 23.51 -6.58
N HIS A 64 14.95 24.10 -7.66
CA HIS A 64 16.09 25.00 -7.70
C HIS A 64 15.73 26.22 -8.56
N PRO A 65 14.96 27.20 -8.05
CA PRO A 65 14.48 28.30 -8.90
C PRO A 65 15.54 29.36 -9.21
N THR A 66 16.69 29.35 -8.54
CA THR A 66 17.73 30.40 -8.67
C THR A 66 19.13 29.86 -8.93
N SER A 67 19.28 28.55 -9.10
CA SER A 67 20.58 27.89 -9.31
C SER A 67 20.91 27.71 -10.80
N GLY A 68 20.07 28.24 -11.69
CA GLY A 68 20.19 28.13 -13.14
C GLY A 68 21.00 29.26 -13.75
N ILE A 69 20.91 29.35 -15.08
CA ILE A 69 21.63 30.32 -15.90
C ILE A 69 21.30 31.73 -15.41
N SER A 70 22.35 32.52 -15.14
CA SER A 70 22.25 33.89 -14.63
C SER A 70 21.46 34.02 -13.32
N GLY A 71 21.47 32.97 -12.47
CA GLY A 71 20.76 32.96 -11.20
C GLY A 71 19.24 32.80 -11.33
N GLY A 72 18.76 32.38 -12.50
CA GLY A 72 17.34 32.12 -12.77
C GLY A 72 16.96 30.64 -12.67
N ASN A 73 15.78 30.30 -13.19
CA ASN A 73 15.22 28.95 -13.21
C ASN A 73 15.38 28.25 -14.55
N LYS A 74 16.27 28.73 -15.43
CA LYS A 74 16.54 28.10 -16.72
C LYS A 74 17.83 27.31 -16.64
N TYR A 75 17.81 26.10 -17.17
CA TYR A 75 18.95 25.18 -17.11
C TYR A 75 19.30 24.67 -18.50
N ASP A 76 20.58 24.38 -18.71
CA ASP A 76 21.01 23.47 -19.75
C ASP A 76 21.00 22.03 -19.21
N LEU A 77 21.13 21.04 -20.09
CA LEU A 77 21.07 19.63 -19.70
C LEU A 77 22.10 19.25 -18.62
N THR A 78 23.33 19.78 -18.72
CA THR A 78 24.42 19.42 -17.80
C THR A 78 24.19 20.03 -16.43
N SER A 79 23.83 21.32 -16.38
CA SER A 79 23.53 22.00 -15.12
C SER A 79 22.27 21.43 -14.46
N ALA A 80 21.22 21.08 -15.22
CA ALA A 80 20.03 20.43 -14.70
C ALA A 80 20.34 19.10 -14.02
N ILE A 81 21.08 18.20 -14.69
CA ILE A 81 21.46 16.90 -14.12
C ILE A 81 22.33 17.08 -12.86
N GLY A 82 23.20 18.08 -12.84
CA GLY A 82 24.03 18.41 -11.68
C GLY A 82 23.23 18.75 -10.42
N GLN A 83 22.05 19.36 -10.57
CA GLN A 83 21.17 19.73 -9.45
C GLN A 83 20.35 18.57 -8.88
N VAL A 84 20.23 17.44 -9.60
CA VAL A 84 19.48 16.27 -9.11
C VAL A 84 20.26 15.63 -7.95
N PRO A 85 19.68 15.48 -6.74
CA PRO A 85 20.33 14.82 -5.61
C PRO A 85 20.72 13.37 -5.92
N ALA A 86 21.88 12.93 -5.43
CA ALA A 86 22.46 11.63 -5.79
C ALA A 86 21.57 10.45 -5.39
N GLU A 87 20.88 10.57 -4.26
CA GLU A 87 19.91 9.59 -3.73
C GLU A 87 18.66 9.42 -4.61
N LEU A 88 18.37 10.41 -5.47
CA LEU A 88 17.23 10.35 -6.40
C LEU A 88 17.64 9.86 -7.80
N ARG A 89 18.95 9.78 -8.10
CA ARG A 89 19.47 9.35 -9.41
C ARG A 89 19.32 7.84 -9.58
N THR A 90 18.11 7.41 -9.89
CA THR A 90 17.78 6.01 -10.20
C THR A 90 17.47 5.83 -11.69
N ALA A 91 17.59 4.60 -12.18
CA ALA A 91 17.17 4.26 -13.53
C ALA A 91 15.68 4.57 -13.70
N GLY A 92 15.33 5.21 -14.81
CA GLY A 92 13.97 5.67 -15.06
C GLY A 92 13.64 7.03 -14.41
N LEU A 93 14.56 7.74 -13.75
CA LEU A 93 14.26 9.13 -13.38
C LEU A 93 14.15 10.02 -14.64
N THR A 94 13.00 10.67 -14.83
CA THR A 94 12.80 11.73 -15.82
C THR A 94 13.21 13.06 -15.20
N VAL A 95 14.19 13.74 -15.79
CA VAL A 95 14.62 15.07 -15.34
C VAL A 95 14.00 16.12 -16.26
N SER A 96 13.20 17.02 -15.70
CA SER A 96 12.59 18.14 -16.42
C SER A 96 13.10 19.49 -15.89
N PHE A 97 13.18 20.50 -16.75
CA PHE A 97 13.71 21.83 -16.42
C PHE A 97 13.28 22.89 -17.44
#